data_AF-A0A918WPQ2-F1
#
_entry.id   AF-A0A918WPQ2-F1
#
_cell.length_a   1.000
_cell.length_b   1.000
_cell.length_c   1.000
_cell.angle_alpha   90.00
_cell.angle_beta   90.00
_cell.angle_gamma   90.00
#
_symmetry.space_group_name_H-M   'P 1'
#
loop_
_entity.id
_entity.type
_entity.pdbx_description
1 polymer ?
#
loop_
_entity_poly.entity_id
_entity_poly.type
_entity_poly.pdbx_seq_one_letter_code
_entity_poly.pdbx_strand_id
1 'polypeptide(L)'
;MVRARAANPDWAAGMMRHGFRGGAEIAATLDHLAAFQQLTRAVPGHLFDLYHEATLGRDDLRDFLSRENPGALAAMEDKFRALAEAGLWQTRRNSIAVGLG
;
A
#
# COMPACT_ATOMS: atom_id res chain seq x y z
N MET A 1 9.92 8.65 -11.18
CA MET A 1 10.31 7.23 -11.31
C MET A 1 9.70 6.31 -10.26
N VAL A 2 9.59 6.70 -8.97
CA VAL A 2 9.04 5.82 -7.91
C VAL A 2 7.56 5.48 -8.10
N ARG A 3 6.71 6.45 -8.47
CA ARG A 3 5.25 6.23 -8.69
C ARG A 3 4.92 5.12 -9.69
N ALA A 4 5.68 4.99 -10.78
CA ALA A 4 5.39 4.04 -11.85
C ALA A 4 5.81 2.59 -11.51
N ARG A 5 6.81 2.41 -10.63
CA ARG A 5 7.25 1.07 -10.19
C ARG A 5 6.37 0.53 -9.07
N ALA A 6 5.97 1.40 -8.16
CA ALA A 6 5.14 1.09 -6.99
C ALA A 6 3.79 0.45 -7.40
N ALA A 7 3.15 0.97 -8.45
CA ALA A 7 1.88 0.45 -8.97
C ALA A 7 2.04 -0.76 -9.91
N ASN A 8 3.26 -1.24 -10.18
CA ASN A 8 3.48 -2.36 -11.07
C ASN A 8 3.50 -3.68 -10.26
N PRO A 9 2.56 -4.62 -10.50
CA PRO A 9 2.53 -5.90 -9.79
C PRO A 9 3.79 -6.76 -10.02
N ASP A 10 4.49 -6.60 -11.15
CA ASP A 10 5.74 -7.32 -11.43
C ASP A 10 6.89 -6.86 -10.53
N TRP A 11 6.89 -5.59 -10.15
CA TRP A 11 7.88 -5.06 -9.22
C TRP A 11 7.68 -5.65 -7.82
N ALA A 12 6.43 -5.70 -7.35
CA ALA A 12 6.08 -6.28 -6.06
C ALA A 12 6.42 -7.78 -6.01
N ALA A 13 6.12 -8.51 -7.10
CA ALA A 13 6.55 -9.90 -7.27
C ALA A 13 8.09 -10.06 -7.28
N GLY A 14 8.80 -9.09 -7.87
CA GLY A 14 10.26 -9.05 -7.84
C GLY A 14 10.82 -8.88 -6.43
N MET A 15 10.17 -8.06 -5.61
CA MET A 15 10.56 -7.83 -4.21
C MET A 15 10.32 -9.06 -3.33
N MET A 16 9.32 -9.89 -3.62
CA MET A 16 9.09 -11.15 -2.89
C MET A 16 10.30 -12.09 -2.93
N ARG A 17 11.14 -12.01 -3.98
CA ARG A 17 12.40 -12.80 -4.08
C ARG A 17 13.48 -12.37 -3.08
N HIS A 18 13.29 -11.26 -2.39
CA HIS A 18 14.25 -10.70 -1.43
C HIS A 18 13.81 -10.88 0.04
N GLY A 19 12.79 -11.71 0.31
CA GLY A 19 12.34 -12.07 1.67
C GLY A 19 12.02 -10.84 2.53
N PHE A 20 12.49 -10.85 3.78
CA PHE A 20 12.29 -9.75 4.74
C PHE A 20 12.57 -8.35 4.17
N ARG A 21 13.71 -8.17 3.47
CA ARG A 21 14.11 -6.89 2.88
C ARG A 21 13.15 -6.45 1.79
N GLY A 22 12.67 -7.39 0.98
CA GLY A 22 11.64 -7.13 -0.03
C GLY A 22 10.37 -6.56 0.59
N GLY A 23 9.90 -7.16 1.68
CA GLY A 23 8.74 -6.65 2.42
C GLY A 23 8.96 -5.25 3.00
N ALA A 24 10.15 -4.98 3.55
CA ALA A 24 10.50 -3.67 4.09
C ALA A 24 10.52 -2.57 3.00
N GLU A 25 11.04 -2.86 1.81
CA GLU A 25 11.05 -1.92 0.67
C GLU A 25 9.63 -1.60 0.16
N ILE A 26 8.73 -2.59 0.15
CA ILE A 26 7.32 -2.38 -0.22
C ILE A 26 6.64 -1.45 0.80
N ALA A 27 6.86 -1.67 2.10
CA ALA A 27 6.30 -0.79 3.13
C ALA A 27 6.89 0.63 3.07
N ALA A 28 8.21 0.76 2.91
CA ALA A 28 8.88 2.06 2.79
C ALA A 28 8.41 2.85 1.55
N THR A 29 8.14 2.17 0.44
CA THR A 29 7.61 2.81 -0.77
C THR A 29 6.23 3.41 -0.54
N LEU A 30 5.35 2.71 0.19
CA LEU A 30 4.04 3.23 0.58
C LEU A 30 4.17 4.45 1.51
N ASP A 31 5.07 4.38 2.48
CA ASP A 31 5.31 5.48 3.41
C ASP A 31 5.79 6.74 2.69
N HIS A 32 6.75 6.62 1.76
CA HIS A 32 7.20 7.72 0.92
C HIS A 32 6.06 8.32 0.08
N LEU A 33 5.18 7.48 -0.48
CA LEU A 33 4.03 7.95 -1.26
C LEU A 33 3.04 8.73 -0.37
N ALA A 34 2.75 8.22 0.83
CA ALA A 34 1.88 8.87 1.80
C ALA A 34 2.47 10.19 2.31
N ALA A 35 3.77 10.23 2.63
CA ALA A 35 4.47 11.44 3.03
C ALA A 35 4.46 12.50 1.92
N PHE A 36 4.72 12.09 0.68
CA PHE A 36 4.65 12.99 -0.47
C PHE A 36 3.24 13.56 -0.67
N GLN A 37 2.20 12.75 -0.47
CA GLN A 37 0.82 13.22 -0.53
C GLN A 37 0.51 14.25 0.56
N GLN A 38 0.94 14.00 1.80
CA GLN A 38 0.71 14.93 2.90
C GLN A 38 1.38 16.29 2.66
N LEU A 39 2.59 16.29 2.10
CA LEU A 39 3.35 17.51 1.83
C LEU A 39 2.85 18.29 0.61
N THR A 40 2.47 17.59 -0.46
CA THR A 40 2.19 18.24 -1.76
C THR A 40 0.71 18.29 -2.13
N ARG A 41 -0.12 17.43 -1.53
CA ARG A 41 -1.51 17.16 -1.91
C ARG A 41 -1.70 16.87 -3.41
N ALA A 42 -0.64 16.44 -4.10
CA ALA A 42 -0.58 16.25 -5.55
C ALA A 42 -0.52 14.76 -5.96
N VAL A 43 -0.80 13.84 -5.04
CA VAL A 43 -0.99 12.41 -5.30
C VAL A 43 -2.50 12.16 -5.39
N PRO A 44 -3.02 11.81 -6.57
CA PRO A 44 -4.41 11.39 -6.69
C PRO A 44 -4.70 10.12 -5.87
N GLY A 45 -5.89 10.04 -5.26
CA GLY A 45 -6.33 8.88 -4.48
C GLY A 45 -6.26 7.54 -5.25
N HIS A 46 -6.50 7.56 -6.56
CA HIS A 46 -6.44 6.35 -7.41
C HIS A 46 -5.05 5.69 -7.45
N LEU A 47 -3.97 6.44 -7.16
CA LEU A 47 -2.64 5.83 -7.09
C LEU A 47 -2.48 4.94 -5.86
N PHE A 48 -3.15 5.27 -4.76
CA PHE A 48 -3.21 4.41 -3.58
C PHE A 48 -4.08 3.18 -3.84
N ASP A 49 -5.15 3.30 -4.63
CA ASP A 49 -5.93 2.15 -5.08
C ASP A 49 -5.08 1.18 -5.91
N LEU A 50 -4.36 1.69 -6.92
CA LEU A 50 -3.46 0.87 -7.74
C LEU A 50 -2.35 0.22 -6.90
N TYR A 51 -1.78 0.95 -5.94
CA TYR A 51 -0.78 0.39 -5.03
C TYR A 51 -1.36 -0.69 -4.13
N HIS A 52 -2.57 -0.48 -3.60
CA HIS A 52 -3.28 -1.47 -2.80
C HIS A 52 -3.55 -2.73 -3.63
N GLU A 53 -4.11 -2.59 -4.84
CA GLU A 53 -4.36 -3.71 -5.76
C GLU A 53 -3.08 -4.46 -6.14
N ALA A 54 -1.96 -3.77 -6.36
CA ALA A 54 -0.68 -4.38 -6.67
C ALA A 54 0.02 -5.04 -5.45
N THR A 55 -0.46 -4.78 -4.23
CA THR A 55 0.12 -5.26 -2.97
C THR A 55 -0.89 -6.02 -2.09
N LEU A 56 -1.53 -5.36 -1.12
CA LEU A 56 -2.46 -5.97 -0.16
C LEU A 56 -3.73 -6.57 -0.79
N GLY A 57 -4.06 -6.15 -2.01
CA GLY A 57 -5.12 -6.73 -2.81
C GLY A 57 -4.77 -8.10 -3.42
N ARG A 58 -3.51 -8.53 -3.30
CA ARG A 58 -3.06 -9.85 -3.72
C ARG A 58 -2.78 -10.73 -2.51
N ASP A 59 -3.45 -11.87 -2.47
CA ASP A 59 -3.31 -12.83 -1.37
C ASP A 59 -1.89 -13.42 -1.29
N ASP A 60 -1.23 -13.62 -2.43
CA ASP A 60 0.15 -14.15 -2.50
C ASP A 60 1.17 -13.24 -1.79
N LEU A 61 1.04 -11.93 -1.98
CA LEU A 61 1.93 -10.94 -1.39
C LEU A 61 1.57 -10.68 0.07
N ARG A 62 0.28 -10.69 0.42
CA ARG A 62 -0.17 -10.63 1.81
C ARG A 62 0.36 -11.81 2.63
N ASP A 63 0.27 -13.02 2.11
CA ASP A 63 0.78 -14.24 2.76
C ASP A 63 2.30 -14.20 2.89
N PHE A 64 3.00 -13.77 1.84
CA PHE A 64 4.45 -13.55 1.88
C PHE A 64 4.83 -12.56 2.97
N LEU A 65 4.19 -11.39 3.02
CA LEU A 65 4.47 -10.39 4.06
C LEU A 65 4.16 -10.93 5.45
N SER A 66 3.05 -11.65 5.62
CA SER A 66 2.70 -12.26 6.91
C SER A 66 3.76 -13.24 7.41
N ARG A 67 4.36 -14.03 6.51
CA ARG A 67 5.41 -15.01 6.85
C ARG A 67 6.78 -14.39 7.02
N GLU A 68 7.19 -13.55 6.08
CA GLU A 68 8.57 -13.06 5.98
C GLU A 68 8.78 -11.76 6.75
N ASN A 69 7.78 -10.88 6.82
CA ASN A 69 7.89 -9.58 7.49
C ASN A 69 6.52 -9.07 7.97
N PRO A 70 5.97 -9.65 9.06
CA PRO A 70 4.67 -9.25 9.58
C PRO A 70 4.65 -7.80 10.07
N GLY A 71 5.80 -7.24 10.44
CA GLY A 71 5.93 -5.82 10.77
C GLY A 71 5.70 -4.91 9.57
N ALA A 72 6.21 -5.28 8.39
CA ALA A 72 5.92 -4.56 7.15
C ALA A 72 4.45 -4.66 6.76
N LEU A 73 3.82 -5.84 6.94
CA LEU A 73 2.38 -5.99 6.71
C LEU A 73 1.57 -5.04 7.58
N ALA A 74 1.80 -5.06 8.90
CA ALA A 74 1.09 -4.19 9.84
C ALA A 74 1.31 -2.70 9.53
N ALA A 75 2.55 -2.30 9.21
CA ALA A 75 2.86 -0.93 8.84
C ALA A 75 2.11 -0.48 7.57
N MET A 76 1.94 -1.37 6.59
CA MET A 76 1.19 -1.07 5.37
C MET A 76 -0.30 -0.91 5.67
N GLU A 77 -0.89 -1.83 6.44
CA GLU A 77 -2.30 -1.76 6.85
C GLU A 77 -2.60 -0.48 7.64
N ASP A 78 -1.72 -0.13 8.60
CA ASP A 78 -1.81 1.10 9.38
C ASP A 78 -1.74 2.35 8.51
N LYS A 79 -0.86 2.35 7.49
CA LYS A 79 -0.73 3.50 6.57
C LYS A 79 -1.99 3.69 5.74
N PHE A 80 -2.56 2.61 5.21
CA PHE A 80 -3.80 2.65 4.45
C PHE A 80 -4.98 3.12 5.31
N ARG A 81 -5.06 2.66 6.56
CA ARG A 81 -6.05 3.15 7.53
C ARG A 81 -5.89 4.65 7.78
N ALA A 82 -4.67 5.13 8.06
CA ALA A 82 -4.40 6.54 8.26
C ALA A 82 -4.74 7.41 7.03
N LEU A 83 -4.48 6.91 5.81
CA LEU A 83 -4.88 7.59 4.58
C LEU A 83 -6.40 7.67 4.40
N ALA A 84 -7.13 6.62 4.82
CA ALA A 84 -8.60 6.63 4.81
C ALA A 84 -9.18 7.60 5.84
N GLU A 85 -8.67 7.58 7.07
CA GLU A 85 -9.06 8.49 8.15
C GLU A 85 -8.78 9.97 7.81
N ALA A 86 -7.68 10.24 7.10
CA ALA A 86 -7.35 11.57 6.60
C ALA A 86 -8.20 12.02 5.39
N GLY A 87 -9.09 11.16 4.87
CA GLY A 87 -9.88 11.42 3.66
C GLY A 87 -9.05 11.49 2.38
N LEU A 88 -7.80 11.04 2.41
CA LEU A 88 -6.85 11.08 1.28
C LEU A 88 -6.98 9.85 0.36
N TRP A 89 -7.65 8.81 0.85
CA TRP A 89 -7.90 7.57 0.12
C TRP A 89 -9.30 7.04 0.44
N GLN A 90 -10.07 6.73 -0.60
CA GLN A 90 -11.39 6.10 -0.48
C GLN A 90 -11.42 4.90 -1.41
N THR A 91 -11.31 3.69 -0.86
CA THR A 91 -11.52 2.49 -1.68
C THR A 91 -13.00 2.31 -1.99
N ARG A 92 -13.29 1.70 -3.15
CA ARG A 92 -14.64 1.20 -3.45
C ARG A 92 -15.16 0.18 -2.41
N ARG A 93 -14.27 -0.50 -1.66
CA ARG A 93 -14.66 -1.41 -0.56
C ARG A 93 -14.95 -0.67 0.76
N ASN A 94 -14.21 0.39 1.10
CA ASN A 94 -14.45 1.21 2.31
C ASN A 94 -15.64 2.16 2.15
N SER A 95 -15.96 2.58 0.93
CA SER A 95 -17.17 3.37 0.67
C SER A 95 -18.47 2.61 0.97
N ILE A 96 -18.46 1.27 0.93
CA ILE A 96 -19.59 0.45 1.41
C ILE A 96 -19.61 0.40 2.96
N ALA A 97 -18.45 0.39 3.62
CA ALA A 97 -18.37 0.40 5.08
C ALA A 97 -18.79 1.74 5.72
N VAL A 98 -18.58 2.86 5.02
CA VAL A 98 -18.98 4.22 5.49
C VAL A 98 -20.48 4.51 5.26
N GLY A 99 -21.22 3.63 4.58
CA GLY A 99 -22.67 3.76 4.34
C GLY A 99 -23.58 3.08 5.37
N LEU A 100 -23.03 2.44 6.39
CA LEU A 100 -23.78 1.74 7.45
C LEU A 100 -23.28 2.17 8.83
N GLY A 101 -23.71 3.35 9.27
CA GLY A 101 -23.51 3.88 10.61
C GLY A 101 -24.50 5.01 10.88
#